data_AF-A0A7S4KCF0-F1
#
_entry.id   AF-A0A7S4KCF0-F1
#
_cell.length_a   1.000
_cell.length_b   1.000
_cell.length_c   1.000
_cell.angle_alpha   90.00
_cell.angle_beta   90.00
_cell.angle_gamma   90.00
#
_symmetry.space_group_name_H-M   'P 1'
#
loop_
_entity.id
_entity.type
_entity.pdbx_description
1 polymer ?
#
loop_
_entity_poly.entity_id
_entity_poly.type
_entity_poly.pdbx_seq_one_letter_code
_entity_poly.pdbx_strand_id
1 'polypeptide(L)'
;QYGYTLVIAFTFGESDLYRSLSVMRPLNLWLVKRFGFVLPIFAGSWFCPLLPRTDVELHTVMGKALHLPRIDEPTKEDVDHWHAMYIKELEALYAEHKAQFGYGTRELQIE
;
A
#
# COMPACT_ATOMS: atom_id res chain seq x y z
N GLN A 1 -6.53 28.99 -2.33
CA GLN A 1 -7.78 29.50 -2.94
C GLN A 1 -8.70 28.39 -3.47
N TYR A 2 -8.29 27.12 -3.49
CA TYR A 2 -9.11 26.01 -4.00
C TYR A 2 -9.10 24.84 -3.00
N GLY A 3 -10.22 24.11 -2.91
CA GLY A 3 -10.27 22.81 -2.22
C GLY A 3 -9.43 21.76 -2.95
N TYR A 4 -9.28 20.58 -2.36
CA TYR A 4 -8.47 19.50 -2.94
C TYR A 4 -9.35 18.42 -3.56
N THR A 5 -8.89 17.82 -4.65
CA THR A 5 -9.52 16.62 -5.21
C THR A 5 -8.54 15.45 -5.06
N LEU A 6 -8.91 14.47 -4.26
CA LEU A 6 -8.12 13.26 -4.05
C LEU A 6 -8.66 12.15 -4.94
N VAL A 7 -7.82 11.60 -5.80
CA VAL A 7 -8.15 10.38 -6.55
C VAL A 7 -7.41 9.23 -5.89
N ILE A 8 -8.18 8.24 -5.44
CA ILE A 8 -7.63 7.04 -4.79
C ILE A 8 -7.12 6.12 -5.88
N ALA A 9 -5.87 5.67 -5.77
CA ALA A 9 -5.30 4.67 -6.66
C ALA A 9 -4.79 3.49 -5.84
N PHE A 10 -5.09 2.27 -6.29
CA PHE A 10 -4.63 1.04 -5.67
C PHE A 10 -3.96 0.14 -6.71
N THR A 11 -2.79 -0.40 -6.39
CA THR A 11 -2.02 -1.25 -7.29
C THR A 11 -1.97 -2.68 -6.77
N PHE A 12 -2.65 -3.59 -7.46
CA PHE A 12 -2.51 -5.03 -7.24
C PHE A 12 -1.18 -5.54 -7.80
N GLY A 13 -0.60 -6.57 -7.19
CA GLY A 13 0.69 -7.15 -7.59
C GLY A 13 1.90 -6.64 -6.79
N GLU A 14 1.81 -5.47 -6.18
CA GLU A 14 2.95 -4.81 -5.54
C GLU A 14 3.58 -5.67 -4.43
N SER A 15 2.76 -6.31 -3.59
CA SER A 15 3.24 -7.18 -2.51
C SER A 15 3.96 -8.44 -2.99
N ASP A 16 3.74 -8.87 -4.23
CA ASP A 16 4.30 -10.10 -4.79
C ASP A 16 5.58 -9.82 -5.62
N LEU A 17 5.91 -8.55 -5.90
CA LEU A 17 7.08 -8.11 -6.68
C LEU A 17 8.42 -8.62 -6.13
N TYR A 18 8.50 -8.80 -4.82
CA TYR A 18 9.70 -9.28 -4.14
C TYR A 18 9.34 -10.44 -3.23
N ARG A 19 10.14 -11.51 -3.28
CA ARG A 19 10.03 -12.59 -2.31
C ARG A 19 10.73 -12.16 -1.03
N SER A 20 9.94 -11.80 -0.02
CA SER A 20 10.44 -11.57 1.33
C SER A 20 10.82 -12.91 1.98
N LEU A 21 12.07 -13.04 2.42
CA LEU A 21 12.50 -14.17 3.23
C LEU A 21 12.05 -13.96 4.68
N SER A 22 10.77 -14.23 4.95
CA SER A 22 10.15 -14.08 6.28
C SER A 22 10.88 -14.83 7.40
N VAL A 23 11.65 -15.88 7.04
CA VAL A 23 12.51 -16.67 7.94
C VAL A 23 13.56 -15.80 8.66
N MET A 24 13.99 -14.68 8.08
CA MET A 24 15.00 -13.79 8.68
C MET A 24 14.40 -12.56 9.38
N ARG A 25 13.07 -12.47 9.53
CA ARG A 25 12.42 -11.38 10.27
C ARG A 25 13.00 -11.16 11.68
N PRO A 26 13.23 -12.18 12.53
CA PRO A 26 13.84 -11.97 13.86
C PRO A 26 15.29 -11.47 13.78
N LEU A 27 16.05 -11.90 12.77
CA LEU A 27 17.41 -11.44 12.49
C LEU A 27 17.43 -9.97 12.06
N ASN A 28 16.53 -9.59 11.15
CA ASN A 28 16.35 -8.20 10.72
C ASN A 28 15.97 -7.31 11.91
N LEU A 29 15.01 -7.72 12.73
CA LEU A 29 14.63 -6.99 13.95
C LEU A 29 15.78 -6.87 14.95
N TRP A 30 16.61 -7.90 15.07
CA TRP A 30 17.82 -7.87 15.89
C TRP A 30 18.88 -6.91 15.33
N LEU A 31 19.12 -6.91 14.01
CA LEU A 31 20.01 -6.00 13.31
C LEU A 31 19.58 -4.54 13.48
N VAL A 32 18.28 -4.24 13.33
CA VAL A 32 17.74 -2.88 13.60
C VAL A 32 18.02 -2.46 15.03
N LYS A 33 17.69 -3.33 16.00
CA LYS A 33 17.88 -3.02 17.43
C LYS A 33 19.35 -2.84 17.79
N ARG A 34 20.27 -3.53 17.11
CA ARG A 34 21.69 -3.50 17.43
C ARG A 34 22.46 -2.42 16.67
N PHE A 35 22.16 -2.20 15.40
CA PHE A 35 22.97 -1.38 14.49
C PHE A 35 22.20 -0.22 13.86
N GLY A 36 20.88 -0.14 14.05
CA GLY A 36 20.05 0.95 13.50
C GLY A 36 19.77 0.84 12.00
N PHE A 37 20.21 -0.23 11.33
CA PHE A 37 19.90 -0.49 9.93
C PHE A 37 19.37 -1.90 9.70
N VAL A 38 18.49 -2.04 8.71
CA VAL A 38 18.03 -3.33 8.19
C VAL A 38 18.91 -3.68 6.99
N LEU A 39 19.31 -4.93 6.85
CA LEU A 39 19.72 -5.50 5.56
C LEU A 39 18.52 -6.24 4.98
N PRO A 40 17.70 -5.61 4.13
CA PRO A 40 16.51 -6.25 3.64
C PRO A 40 16.94 -7.27 2.57
N ILE A 41 16.92 -8.55 2.95
CA ILE A 41 17.21 -9.64 2.02
C ILE A 41 15.89 -10.00 1.33
N PHE A 42 15.64 -9.35 0.21
CA PHE A 42 14.60 -9.70 -0.74
C PHE A 42 15.24 -10.28 -2.00
N ALA A 43 14.55 -11.25 -2.60
CA ALA A 43 14.91 -11.78 -3.90
C ALA A 43 13.80 -11.45 -4.88
N GLY A 44 14.07 -10.51 -5.80
CA GLY A 44 13.21 -10.29 -6.95
C GLY A 44 13.62 -11.18 -8.11
N SER A 45 14.54 -10.73 -8.96
CA SER A 45 15.07 -11.50 -10.09
C SER A 45 16.27 -12.41 -9.71
N TRP A 46 16.39 -13.55 -10.40
CA TRP A 46 17.51 -14.49 -10.22
C TRP A 46 18.88 -13.87 -10.55
N PHE A 47 18.93 -12.99 -11.55
CA PHE A 47 20.18 -12.35 -11.99
C PHE A 47 20.55 -11.12 -11.14
N CYS A 48 19.56 -10.43 -10.58
CA CYS A 48 19.77 -9.28 -9.71
C CYS A 48 18.67 -9.25 -8.63
N PRO A 49 18.99 -9.61 -7.37
CA PRO A 49 18.00 -9.64 -6.29
C PRO A 49 17.33 -8.28 -6.02
N LEU A 50 18.00 -7.19 -6.39
CA LEU A 50 17.52 -5.81 -6.27
C LEU A 50 16.48 -5.41 -7.32
N LEU A 51 16.38 -6.15 -8.43
CA LEU A 51 15.37 -5.89 -9.46
C LEU A 51 14.08 -6.63 -9.11
N PRO A 52 12.90 -6.02 -9.37
CA PRO A 52 11.62 -6.68 -9.14
C PRO A 52 11.48 -7.92 -10.02
N ARG A 53 10.60 -8.82 -9.59
CA ARG A 53 10.19 -9.96 -10.40
C ARG A 53 9.50 -9.51 -11.68
N THR A 54 9.89 -10.13 -12.80
CA THR A 54 9.29 -9.85 -14.11
C THR A 54 8.04 -10.68 -14.38
N ASP A 55 7.74 -11.67 -13.54
CA ASP A 55 6.59 -12.57 -13.66
C ASP A 55 5.37 -12.11 -12.85
N VAL A 56 5.42 -10.92 -12.27
CA VAL A 56 4.32 -10.32 -11.48
C VAL A 56 3.74 -9.15 -12.26
N GLU A 57 2.45 -9.22 -12.58
CA GLU A 57 1.72 -8.13 -13.22
C GLU A 57 1.29 -7.09 -12.19
N LEU A 58 1.43 -5.81 -12.54
CA LEU A 58 0.96 -4.69 -11.74
C LEU A 58 -0.31 -4.11 -12.36
N HIS A 59 -1.40 -4.15 -11.61
CA HIS A 59 -2.69 -3.63 -12.05
C HIS A 59 -3.09 -2.47 -11.16
N THR A 60 -2.98 -1.24 -11.68
CA THR A 60 -3.40 -0.02 -10.96
C THR A 60 -4.84 0.33 -11.33
N VAL A 61 -5.71 0.35 -10.33
CA VAL A 61 -7.10 0.82 -10.46
C VAL A 61 -7.25 2.19 -9.82
N MET A 62 -8.07 3.05 -10.44
CA MET A 62 -8.39 4.37 -9.91
C MET A 62 -9.84 4.39 -9.44
N GLY A 63 -10.04 4.85 -8.21
CA GLY A 63 -11.35 5.03 -7.60
C GLY A 63 -11.96 6.38 -7.93
N LYS A 64 -13.06 6.67 -7.23
CA LYS A 64 -13.78 7.93 -7.36
C LYS A 64 -12.96 9.10 -6.82
N ALA A 65 -13.13 10.26 -7.45
CA ALA A 65 -12.55 11.50 -6.96
C ALA A 65 -13.30 11.99 -5.71
N LEU A 66 -12.57 12.19 -4.61
CA LEU A 66 -13.05 12.77 -3.37
C LEU A 66 -12.77 14.27 -3.40
N HIS A 67 -13.82 15.10 -3.39
CA HIS A 67 -13.70 16.55 -3.39
C HIS A 67 -13.76 17.08 -1.96
N LEU A 68 -12.62 17.57 -1.46
CA LEU A 68 -12.50 18.12 -0.13
C LEU A 68 -12.73 19.63 -0.16
N PRO A 69 -13.55 20.17 0.75
CA PRO A 69 -13.69 21.61 0.91
C PRO A 69 -12.36 22.19 1.41
N ARG A 70 -12.15 23.48 1.17
CA ARG A 70 -11.04 24.20 1.78
C ARG A 70 -11.39 24.47 3.24
N ILE A 71 -10.50 24.06 4.15
CA ILE A 71 -10.56 24.35 5.59
C ILE A 71 -9.28 25.11 5.91
N ASP A 72 -9.39 26.35 6.41
CA ASP A 72 -8.23 27.22 6.62
C ASP A 72 -7.38 26.77 7.83
N GLU A 73 -8.01 26.28 8.89
CA GLU A 73 -7.36 25.69 10.06
C GLU A 73 -8.02 24.33 10.36
N PRO A 74 -7.56 23.23 9.74
CA PRO A 74 -8.16 21.92 9.93
C PRO A 74 -7.97 21.44 11.36
N THR A 75 -9.07 21.04 12.00
CA THR A 75 -9.01 20.35 13.29
C THR A 75 -8.61 18.90 13.11
N LYS A 76 -8.24 18.22 14.19
CA LYS A 76 -7.94 16.79 14.13
C LYS A 76 -9.17 15.99 13.70
N GLU A 77 -10.33 16.39 14.16
CA GLU A 77 -11.63 15.80 13.84
C GLU A 77 -11.95 15.90 12.34
N ASP A 78 -11.62 17.03 11.71
CA ASP A 78 -11.78 17.20 10.26
C ASP A 78 -10.90 16.22 9.49
N VAL A 79 -9.63 16.06 9.90
CA VAL A 79 -8.70 15.13 9.27
C VAL A 79 -9.18 13.70 9.45
N ASP A 80 -9.58 13.31 10.66
CA ASP A 80 -10.06 11.97 10.97
C ASP A 80 -11.34 11.65 10.17
N HIS A 81 -12.23 12.62 9.98
CA HIS A 81 -13.44 12.48 9.16
C HIS A 81 -13.11 12.19 7.69
N TRP A 82 -12.26 13.00 7.06
CA TRP A 82 -11.91 12.81 5.65
C TRP A 82 -11.02 11.59 5.44
N HIS A 83 -10.17 11.25 6.41
CA HIS A 83 -9.39 10.03 6.41
C HIS A 83 -10.32 8.80 6.46
N ALA A 84 -11.31 8.77 7.34
CA ALA A 84 -12.29 7.67 7.40
C ALA A 84 -13.04 7.50 6.06
N MET A 85 -13.41 8.59 5.40
CA MET A 85 -14.01 8.56 4.07
C MET A 85 -13.06 8.00 3.01
N TYR A 86 -11.79 8.42 3.02
CA TYR A 86 -10.76 7.90 2.13
C TYR A 86 -10.58 6.38 2.32
N ILE A 87 -10.46 5.92 3.57
CA ILE A 87 -10.28 4.49 3.88
C ILE A 87 -11.48 3.68 3.40
N LYS A 88 -12.70 4.15 3.64
CA LYS A 88 -13.92 3.47 3.18
C LYS A 88 -13.97 3.30 1.66
N GLU A 89 -13.63 4.35 0.91
CA GLU A 89 -13.59 4.27 -0.55
C GLU A 89 -12.46 3.37 -1.06
N LEU A 90 -11.32 3.34 -0.37
CA LEU A 90 -10.21 2.42 -0.67
C LEU A 90 -10.60 0.96 -0.46
N GLU A 91 -11.26 0.64 0.67
CA GLU A 91 -11.78 -0.71 0.96
C GLU A 91 -12.79 -1.15 -0.09
N ALA A 92 -13.70 -0.26 -0.50
CA ALA A 92 -14.66 -0.52 -1.56
C ALA A 92 -13.98 -0.80 -2.91
N LEU A 93 -13.01 0.03 -3.30
CA LEU A 93 -12.23 -0.14 -4.53
C LEU A 93 -11.49 -1.48 -4.55
N TYR A 94 -10.89 -1.87 -3.42
CA TYR A 94 -10.24 -3.16 -3.25
C TYR A 94 -11.24 -4.31 -3.36
N ALA A 95 -12.37 -4.24 -2.65
CA ALA A 95 -13.37 -5.30 -2.64
C ALA A 95 -13.99 -5.57 -4.02
N GLU A 96 -14.18 -4.51 -4.81
CA GLU A 96 -14.68 -4.59 -6.19
C GLU A 96 -13.71 -5.34 -7.11
N HIS A 97 -12.41 -5.08 -6.98
CA HIS A 97 -11.40 -5.54 -7.95
C HIS A 97 -10.59 -6.77 -7.48
N LYS A 98 -10.60 -7.12 -6.18
CA LYS A 98 -9.76 -8.21 -5.64
C LYS A 98 -10.00 -9.55 -6.32
N ALA A 99 -11.25 -9.86 -6.70
CA ALA A 99 -11.58 -11.12 -7.37
C ALA A 99 -11.02 -11.17 -8.79
N GLN A 100 -11.05 -10.04 -9.51
CA GLN A 100 -10.57 -9.92 -10.88
C GLN A 100 -9.06 -10.18 -10.99
N PHE A 101 -8.29 -9.74 -10.01
CA PHE A 101 -6.83 -9.84 -10.02
C PHE A 101 -6.27 -11.03 -9.22
N GLY A 102 -7.11 -11.99 -8.83
CA GLY A 102 -6.67 -13.21 -8.12
C GLY A 102 -6.41 -13.04 -6.62
N TYR A 103 -6.86 -11.94 -6.04
CA TYR A 103 -6.74 -11.59 -4.61
C TYR A 103 -8.02 -11.86 -3.80
N GLY A 104 -8.96 -12.66 -4.33
CA GLY A 104 -10.27 -12.87 -3.69
C GLY A 104 -10.23 -13.41 -2.25
N THR A 105 -9.16 -14.17 -1.91
CA THR A 105 -8.92 -14.73 -0.57
C THR A 105 -8.07 -13.83 0.33
N ARG A 106 -7.49 -12.75 -0.20
CA ARG A 106 -6.69 -11.81 0.59
C ARG A 106 -7.59 -10.71 1.16
N GLU A 107 -7.22 -10.22 2.33
CA GLU A 107 -7.86 -9.09 2.99
C GLU A 107 -6.91 -7.89 2.99
N LEU A 108 -7.46 -6.71 2.78
CA LEU A 108 -6.72 -5.46 2.89
C LEU A 108 -6.59 -5.12 4.38
N GLN A 109 -5.34 -4.97 4.85
CA GLN A 109 -5.05 -4.50 6.20
C GLN A 109 -4.53 -3.07 6.12
N ILE A 110 -5.17 -2.18 6.87
CA ILE A 110 -4.85 -0.76 6.96
C ILE A 110 -4.52 -0.52 8.44
N GLU A 111 -3.25 -0.22 8.74
CA GLU A 111 -2.74 0.08 10.08
C GLU A 111 -2.60 1.58 10.33
#